data_AF-A0A2E3BZI4-F1
#
_entry.id   AF-A0A2E3BZI4-F1
#
_cell.length_a   1.000
_cell.length_b   1.000
_cell.length_c   1.000
_cell.angle_alpha   90.00
_cell.angle_beta   90.00
_cell.angle_gamma   90.00
#
_symmetry.space_group_name_H-M   'P 1'
#
loop_
_entity.id
_entity.type
_entity.pdbx_description
1 polymer ?
#
loop_
_entity_poly.entity_id
_entity_poly.type
_entity_poly.pdbx_seq_one_letter_code
_entity_poly.pdbx_strand_id
1 'polypeptide(L)' 'MMYFKCPGCRTILANRQIPYEKGLDKIHNDKNLNDEQKEKKKIELVNKLGLKRYCCRMRMMTYTKKVNIIL' A
#
# COMPACT_ATOMS: atom_id res chain seq x y z
N MET A 1 6.93 -8.42 -2.45
CA MET A 1 6.40 -8.52 -3.82
C MET A 1 4.89 -8.51 -3.75
N MET A 2 4.24 -7.58 -4.46
CA MET A 2 2.79 -7.46 -4.46
C MET A 2 2.21 -8.64 -5.24
N TYR A 3 1.17 -9.30 -4.72
CA TYR A 3 0.50 -10.36 -5.47
C TYR A 3 -0.25 -9.77 -6.66
N PHE A 4 -0.19 -10.39 -7.84
CA PHE A 4 -0.95 -9.94 -9.00
C PHE A 4 -2.47 -9.96 -8.74
N LYS A 5 -2.94 -11.03 -8.09
CA LYS A 5 -4.30 -11.19 -7.55
C LYS A 5 -4.22 -11.51 -6.06
N CYS A 6 -5.19 -11.05 -5.28
CA CYS A 6 -5.30 -11.45 -3.88
C CYS A 6 -5.64 -12.95 -3.78
N PRO A 7 -4.85 -13.77 -3.10
CA PRO A 7 -5.14 -15.18 -2.80
C PRO A 7 -6.48 -15.42 -2.10
N GLY A 8 -6.94 -14.50 -1.25
CA GLY A 8 -8.21 -14.67 -0.53
C GLY A 8 -9.43 -14.31 -1.38
N CYS A 9 -9.40 -13.14 -2.02
CA CYS A 9 -10.56 -12.57 -2.73
C CYS A 9 -10.49 -12.70 -4.26
N ARG A 10 -9.38 -13.20 -4.83
CA ARG A 10 -9.01 -13.22 -6.27
C ARG A 10 -9.06 -11.86 -6.98
N THR A 11 -9.31 -10.78 -6.23
CA THR A 11 -9.32 -9.40 -6.74
C THR A 11 -7.94 -9.03 -7.28
N ILE A 12 -7.90 -8.39 -8.45
CA ILE A 12 -6.66 -7.92 -9.09
C ILE A 12 -6.07 -6.78 -8.24
N LEU A 13 -4.81 -6.93 -7.80
CA LEU A 13 -4.10 -5.91 -7.01
C LEU A 13 -3.04 -5.17 -7.82
N ALA A 14 -2.56 -5.76 -8.93
CA ALA A 14 -1.50 -5.19 -9.76
C ALA A 14 -1.78 -3.76 -10.24
N ASN A 15 -3.00 -3.48 -10.73
CA ASN A 15 -3.38 -2.15 -11.22
C ASN A 15 -3.30 -1.06 -10.14
N ARG A 16 -3.34 -1.46 -8.86
CA ARG A 16 -3.31 -0.57 -7.70
C ARG A 16 -1.91 -0.43 -7.10
N GLN A 17 -0.94 -1.22 -7.56
CA GLN A 17 0.42 -1.21 -7.02
C GLN A 17 1.13 0.11 -7.30
N ILE A 18 1.17 0.56 -8.56
CA ILE A 18 1.82 1.82 -8.95
C ILE A 18 1.25 3.04 -8.19
N PRO A 19 -0.08 3.26 -8.13
CA PRO A 19 -0.61 4.40 -7.37
C PRO A 19 -0.36 4.27 -5.86
N TYR A 20 -0.36 3.05 -5.32
CA TYR A 20 -0.04 2.81 -3.91
C TYR A 20 1.43 3.15 -3.59
N GLU A 21 2.38 2.69 -4.41
CA GLU A 21 3.81 2.98 -4.24
C GLU A 21 4.09 4.48 -4.34
N LYS A 22 3.52 5.17 -5.35
CA LYS A 22 3.65 6.62 -5.48
C LYS A 22 3.06 7.38 -4.29
N GLY A 23 1.94 6.90 -3.74
CA GLY A 23 1.33 7.48 -2.55
C GLY A 23 2.17 7.26 -1.28
N LEU A 24 2.70 6.05 -1.10
CA LEU A 24 3.59 5.72 0.01
C LEU A 24 4.87 6.56 -0.02
N ASP A 25 5.48 6.72 -1.19
CA ASP A 25 6.70 7.52 -1.36
C ASP A 25 6.47 8.97 -0.93
N LYS A 26 5.34 9.57 -1.35
CA LYS A 26 4.93 10.90 -0.90
C LYS A 26 4.76 10.99 0.62
N ILE A 27 4.15 9.98 1.25
CA ILE A 27 3.95 9.96 2.72
C ILE A 27 5.28 9.81 3.46
N HIS A 28 6.19 8.97 2.96
CA HIS A 28 7.49 8.75 3.58
C HIS A 28 8.42 9.96 3.45
N ASN A 29 8.44 10.60 2.29
CA ASN A 29 9.27 11.76 1.98
C ASN A 29 8.73 13.09 2.54
N ASP A 30 7.50 13.11 3.06
CA ASP A 30 6.92 14.28 3.72
C ASP A 30 7.55 14.45 5.12
N LYS A 31 8.46 15.43 5.23
CA LYS A 31 9.19 15.78 6.47
C LYS A 31 8.30 16.44 7.53
N ASN A 32 7.10 16.88 7.16
CA ASN A 32 6.18 17.55 8.08
C ASN A 32 5.29 16.57 8.86
N LEU A 33 5.42 15.26 8.61
CA LEU A 33 4.61 14.24 9.26
C LEU A 33 5.41 13.46 10.29
N ASN A 34 4.84 13.33 11.49
CA ASN A 34 5.24 12.33 12.47
C ASN A 34 4.82 10.92 11.99
N ASP A 35 5.47 9.87 12.49
CA ASP A 35 5.15 8.47 12.24
C ASP A 35 3.66 8.14 12.43
N GLU A 36 3.03 8.65 13.50
CA GLU A 36 1.60 8.42 13.73
C GLU A 36 0.71 9.05 12.63
N GLN A 37 1.13 10.21 12.10
CA GLN A 37 0.44 10.87 10.99
C GLN A 37 0.69 10.13 9.67
N LYS A 38 1.91 9.59 9.47
CA LYS A 38 2.24 8.75 8.32
C LYS A 38 1.40 7.47 8.31
N GLU A 39 1.19 6.84 9.46
CA GLU A 39 0.30 5.69 9.58
C GLU A 39 -1.15 6.03 9.22
N LYS A 40 -1.70 7.14 9.75
CA LYS A 40 -3.04 7.61 9.38
C LYS A 40 -3.17 7.86 7.88
N LYS A 41 -2.22 8.56 7.26
CA LYS A 41 -2.21 8.79 5.80
C LYS A 41 -2.09 7.49 5.01
N LYS A 42 -1.33 6.51 5.50
CA LYS A 42 -1.21 5.18 4.87
C LYS A 42 -2.55 4.44 4.89
N ILE A 43 -3.30 4.53 5.99
CA ILE A 43 -4.64 3.95 6.09
C ILE A 43 -5.60 4.60 5.10
N GLU A 44 -5.60 5.93 5.03
CA GLU A 44 -6.39 6.68 4.04
C GLU A 44 -6.02 6.30 2.60
N LEU A 45 -4.73 6.15 2.30
CA LEU A 45 -4.26 5.73 0.99
C LEU A 45 -4.83 4.36 0.62
N VAL A 46 -4.81 3.39 1.53
CA VAL A 46 -5.40 2.06 1.30
C VAL A 46 -6.92 2.14 1.09
N ASN A 47 -7.61 3.02 1.81
CA ASN A 47 -9.05 3.24 1.63
C ASN A 47 -9.38 3.83 0.26
N LYS A 48 -8.54 4.76 -0.25
CA LYS A 48 -8.70 5.38 -1.58
C LYS A 48 -8.50 4.40 -2.74
N LEU A 49 -7.88 3.23 -2.52
CA LEU A 49 -7.68 2.20 -3.55
C LEU A 49 -8.97 1.43 -3.93
N GLY A 50 -10.09 1.67 -3.24
CA GLY A 50 -11.37 1.01 -3.53
C GLY A 50 -11.37 -0.49 -3.20
N LEU A 51 -10.51 -0.94 -2.28
CA LEU A 51 -10.46 -2.33 -1.82
C LEU A 51 -11.58 -2.59 -0.82
N LYS A 52 -12.57 -3.41 -1.22
CA LYS A 52 -13.76 -3.71 -0.40
C LYS A 52 -13.48 -4.71 0.73
N ARG A 53 -12.72 -5.77 0.47
CA ARG A 53 -12.51 -6.86 1.45
C ARG A 53 -11.25 -6.65 2.28
N TYR A 54 -11.33 -7.02 3.56
CA TYR A 54 -10.22 -6.93 4.51
C TYR A 54 -8.97 -7.68 4.03
N CYS A 55 -9.12 -8.87 3.41
CA CYS A 55 -8.00 -9.67 2.94
C CYS A 55 -7.17 -8.98 1.85
N CYS A 56 -7.82 -8.14 1.03
CA CYS A 56 -7.14 -7.36 0.01
C CYS A 56 -6.49 -6.09 0.65
N ARG A 57 -7.18 -5.44 1.61
CA ARG A 57 -6.67 -4.28 2.37
C ARG A 57 -5.44 -4.60 3.22
N MET A 58 -5.47 -5.70 3.98
CA MET A 58 -4.38 -6.15 4.84
C MET A 58 -3.08 -6.34 4.04
N ARG A 59 -3.18 -6.91 2.83
CA ARG A 59 -2.03 -7.11 1.94
C ARG A 59 -1.42 -5.81 1.42
N MET A 60 -2.24 -4.78 1.20
CA MET A 60 -1.72 -3.45 0.88
C MET A 60 -1.02 -2.85 2.10
N MET A 61 -1.62 -2.94 3.29
CA MET A 61 -1.03 -2.39 4.52
C MET A 61 0.33 -3.00 4.86
N THR A 62 0.48 -4.32 4.71
CA THR A 62 1.72 -5.05 4.99
C THR A 62 2.68 -5.11 3.80
N TYR A 63 2.36 -4.44 2.70
CA TYR A 63 3.24 -4.39 1.55
C TYR A 63 4.53 -3.65 1.88
N THR A 64 5.66 -4.28 1.53
CA THR A 64 6.99 -3.67 1.56
C THR A 64 7.67 -3.91 0.22
N LYS A 65 8.22 -2.84 -0.37
CA LYS A 65 8.97 -2.91 -1.62
C LYS A 65 10.37 -3.48 -1.36
N LYS A 66 10.46 -4.80 -1.30
CA LYS A 66 11.73 -5.51 -1.05
C LYS A 66 12.76 -5.41 -2.19
N VAL A 67 12.34 -5.02 -3.40
CA VAL A 67 13.24 -4.85 -4.56
C VAL A 67 14.32 -3.80 -4.28
N ASN A 68 13.99 -2.75 -3.51
CA ASN A 68 14.95 -1.70 -3.13
C ASN A 68 15.88 -2.09 -1.97
N ILE A 69 15.70 -3.27 -1.35
CA ILE A 69 16.52 -3.72 -0.22
C ILE A 69 17.69 -4.59 -0.72
N ILE A 70 17.57 -5.17 -1.92
CA ILE A 70 18.51 -6.19 -2.44
C ILE A 70 19.43 -5.63 -3.54
N LEU A 71 19.11 -4.44 -4.09
CA LEU A 71 19.89 -3.75 -5.13
C LEU A 71 20.75 -2.64 -4.53
#